data_AF-A0A821EN12-F1
#
_entry.id   AF-A0A821EN12-F1
#
_cell.length_a   1.000
_cell.length_b   1.000
_cell.length_c   1.000
_cell.angle_alpha   90.00
_cell.angle_beta   90.00
_cell.angle_gamma   90.00
#
_symmetry.space_group_name_H-M   'P 1'
#
loop_
_entity.id
_entity.type
_entity.pdbx_description
1 polymer ?
#
loop_
_entity_poly.entity_id
_entity_poly.type
_entity_poly.pdbx_seq_one_letter_code
_entity_poly.pdbx_strand_id
1 'polypeptide(L)'
;PYAGARTSQVVYPISYANSLVPVQFELPRINPYHIGKSYRYFYAARSPPDRFLDALIKGEIESKKECAFWVETFTPPSEPIFVPKPHANGDNNSIEDDGVVLSVSEMVVDKTHYDVLGIDENATQELIISAFRQKSKEHHPDRGGTHEMMQKINAAKEVLTDPKKRAIYDRYGSEGPSSGMAHGHSTGFPGFSSG
;
A
#
# COMPACT_ATOMS: atom_id res chain seq x y z
N PRO A 1 1.42 20.18 -37.67
CA PRO A 1 1.32 18.70 -37.80
C PRO A 1 2.58 18.03 -37.21
N TYR A 2 2.59 17.85 -35.89
CA TYR A 2 3.70 17.21 -35.19
C TYR A 2 3.40 15.72 -34.96
N ALA A 3 4.13 14.91 -35.74
CA ALA A 3 4.81 13.68 -35.37
C ALA A 3 4.26 12.84 -34.19
N GLY A 4 3.63 11.71 -34.55
CA GLY A 4 3.93 10.37 -34.05
C GLY A 4 4.20 10.18 -32.56
N ALA A 5 3.13 10.03 -31.78
CA ALA A 5 3.21 9.32 -30.50
C ALA A 5 3.39 7.82 -30.79
N ARG A 6 4.62 7.32 -30.70
CA ARG A 6 4.87 5.88 -30.53
C ARG A 6 4.30 5.52 -29.16
N THR A 7 3.18 4.80 -29.16
CA THR A 7 2.79 3.98 -28.02
C THR A 7 3.94 3.01 -27.76
N SER A 8 4.77 3.29 -26.76
CA SER A 8 5.68 2.31 -26.21
C SER A 8 4.82 1.20 -25.63
N GLN A 9 4.52 0.17 -26.43
CA GLN A 9 4.14 -1.12 -25.90
C GLN A 9 5.28 -1.52 -24.97
N VAL A 10 5.02 -1.49 -23.67
CA VAL A 10 5.89 -2.12 -22.68
C VAL A 10 5.90 -3.59 -23.03
N VAL A 11 6.94 -4.03 -23.74
CA VAL A 11 7.17 -5.43 -24.05
C VAL A 11 7.66 -6.06 -22.75
N TYR A 12 6.76 -6.75 -22.04
CA TYR A 12 7.16 -7.59 -20.91
C TYR A 12 7.91 -8.81 -21.48
N PRO A 13 9.22 -8.98 -21.21
CA PRO A 13 10.03 -9.99 -21.87
C PRO A 13 9.74 -11.43 -21.39
N ILE A 14 8.87 -11.61 -20.40
CA ILE A 14 8.54 -12.92 -19.83
C ILE A 14 7.08 -13.21 -20.13
N SER A 15 6.85 -14.18 -21.01
CA SER A 15 5.54 -14.80 -21.16
C SER A 15 5.10 -15.38 -19.82
N TYR A 16 3.95 -14.94 -19.29
CA TYR A 16 3.33 -15.54 -18.10
C TYR A 16 3.08 -17.06 -18.26
N ALA A 17 3.15 -17.60 -19.48
CA ALA A 17 3.01 -19.04 -19.75
C ALA A 17 4.00 -19.91 -18.95
N ASN A 18 5.17 -19.36 -18.60
CA ASN A 18 6.20 -20.06 -17.81
C ASN A 18 6.35 -19.53 -16.38
N SER A 19 5.44 -18.66 -15.92
CA SER A 19 5.47 -18.17 -14.54
C SER A 19 5.01 -19.24 -13.56
N LEU A 20 5.56 -19.21 -12.34
CA LEU A 20 5.12 -20.08 -11.23
C LEU A 20 3.74 -19.67 -10.71
N VAL A 21 3.43 -18.37 -10.73
CA VAL A 21 2.15 -17.77 -10.32
C VAL A 21 1.81 -16.58 -11.23
N PRO A 22 0.53 -16.17 -11.35
CA PRO A 22 0.12 -15.09 -12.25
C PRO A 22 0.39 -13.67 -11.71
N VAL A 23 1.46 -13.48 -10.91
CA VAL A 23 1.87 -12.18 -10.35
C VAL A 23 3.38 -11.99 -10.43
N GLN A 24 3.80 -10.73 -10.55
CA GLN A 24 5.19 -10.34 -10.45
C GLN A 24 5.58 -10.16 -8.97
N PHE A 25 6.73 -10.71 -8.58
CA PHE A 25 7.20 -10.71 -7.20
C PHE A 25 8.73 -10.67 -7.16
N GLU A 26 9.25 -10.25 -6.01
CA GLU A 26 10.66 -10.21 -5.66
C GLU A 26 10.86 -10.85 -4.29
N LEU A 27 12.13 -11.08 -3.92
CA LEU A 27 12.52 -11.57 -2.59
C LEU A 27 11.86 -12.92 -2.20
N PRO A 28 11.90 -13.96 -3.06
CA PRO A 28 11.24 -15.23 -2.78
C PRO A 28 11.93 -16.02 -1.67
N ARG A 29 11.12 -16.64 -0.81
CA ARG A 29 11.54 -17.45 0.32
C ARG A 29 10.68 -18.72 0.43
N ILE A 30 11.28 -19.81 0.86
CA ILE A 30 10.60 -21.08 1.12
C ILE A 30 10.79 -21.49 2.58
N ASN A 31 10.09 -22.54 3.02
CA ASN A 31 10.38 -23.17 4.29
C ASN A 31 11.83 -23.68 4.30
N PRO A 32 12.69 -23.28 5.28
CA PRO A 32 14.09 -23.66 5.31
C PRO A 32 14.33 -25.19 5.37
N TYR A 33 13.38 -25.97 5.87
CA TYR A 33 13.47 -27.43 5.90
C TYR A 33 13.32 -28.11 4.53
N HIS A 34 12.90 -27.35 3.51
CA HIS A 34 12.74 -27.79 2.12
C HIS A 34 13.86 -27.31 1.20
N ILE A 35 14.91 -26.65 1.72
CA ILE A 35 16.08 -26.29 0.92
C ILE A 35 16.72 -27.57 0.34
N GLY A 36 16.85 -27.60 -0.99
CA GLY A 36 17.37 -28.76 -1.72
C GLY A 36 16.40 -29.94 -1.85
N LYS A 37 15.14 -29.79 -1.43
CA LYS A 37 14.06 -30.78 -1.55
C LYS A 37 12.91 -30.23 -2.39
N SER A 38 11.94 -31.09 -2.74
CA SER A 38 10.66 -30.62 -3.29
C SER A 38 9.95 -29.74 -2.26
N TYR A 39 9.34 -28.65 -2.74
CA TYR A 39 8.52 -27.72 -1.97
C TYR A 39 7.27 -27.39 -2.77
N ARG A 40 6.17 -27.06 -2.09
CA ARG A 40 4.91 -26.66 -2.71
C ARG A 40 4.66 -25.16 -2.59
N TYR A 41 5.17 -24.53 -1.55
CA TYR A 41 4.87 -23.14 -1.20
C TYR A 41 6.10 -22.25 -1.22
N PHE A 42 5.89 -20.99 -1.58
CA PHE A 42 6.85 -19.92 -1.39
C PHE A 42 6.15 -18.65 -0.90
N TYR A 43 6.94 -17.75 -0.34
CA TYR A 43 6.54 -16.45 0.18
C TYR A 43 7.38 -15.38 -0.48
N ALA A 44 6.79 -14.27 -0.88
CA ALA A 44 7.50 -13.22 -1.60
C ALA A 44 6.86 -11.86 -1.37
N ALA A 45 7.56 -10.80 -1.77
CA ALA A 45 6.99 -9.46 -1.86
C ALA A 45 6.47 -9.24 -3.30
N ARG A 46 5.19 -8.88 -3.45
CA ARG A 46 4.59 -8.58 -4.76
C ARG A 46 5.13 -7.26 -5.28
N SER A 47 5.50 -7.22 -6.56
CA SER A 47 6.02 -6.04 -7.25
C SER A 47 5.16 -5.75 -8.48
N PRO A 48 4.07 -4.97 -8.36
CA PRO A 48 3.27 -4.57 -9.51
C PRO A 48 4.09 -3.74 -10.52
N PRO A 49 3.66 -3.65 -11.79
CA PRO A 49 4.36 -2.84 -12.79
C PRO A 49 4.41 -1.33 -12.46
N ASP A 50 3.41 -0.84 -11.73
CA ASP A 50 3.19 0.58 -11.43
C ASP A 50 3.59 0.99 -10.01
N ARG A 51 3.99 0.04 -9.15
CA ARG A 51 4.28 0.29 -7.74
C ARG A 51 5.49 -0.49 -7.26
N PHE A 52 6.26 0.13 -6.37
CA PHE A 52 7.21 -0.62 -5.55
C PHE A 52 6.45 -1.58 -4.63
N LEU A 53 7.16 -2.57 -4.08
CA LEU A 53 6.63 -3.70 -3.30
C LEU A 53 5.39 -3.32 -2.47
N ASP A 54 4.27 -4.01 -2.66
CA ASP A 54 2.98 -3.55 -2.10
C ASP A 54 2.18 -4.60 -1.32
N ALA A 55 2.63 -5.85 -1.29
CA ALA A 55 1.98 -6.92 -0.55
C ALA A 55 2.94 -8.08 -0.29
N LEU A 56 2.74 -8.81 0.81
CA LEU A 56 3.28 -10.16 0.94
C LEU A 56 2.33 -11.15 0.28
N ILE A 57 2.90 -12.11 -0.43
CA ILE A 57 2.15 -13.18 -1.09
C ILE A 57 2.61 -14.54 -0.59
N LYS A 58 1.67 -15.49 -0.56
CA LYS A 58 1.96 -16.93 -0.52
C LYS A 58 1.59 -17.53 -1.88
N GLY A 59 2.58 -18.05 -2.60
CA GLY A 59 2.38 -18.76 -3.85
C GLY A 59 2.41 -20.28 -3.65
N GLU A 60 1.56 -20.99 -4.39
CA GLU A 60 1.55 -22.44 -4.48
C GLU A 60 1.92 -22.87 -5.90
N ILE A 61 3.00 -23.63 -6.04
CA ILE A 61 3.58 -23.92 -7.35
C ILE A 61 2.85 -25.02 -8.14
N GLU A 62 2.17 -25.95 -7.44
CA GLU A 62 1.52 -27.10 -8.09
C GLU A 62 0.28 -26.65 -8.87
N SER A 63 -0.62 -25.90 -8.20
CA SER A 63 -1.79 -25.33 -8.87
C SER A 63 -1.49 -24.01 -9.59
N LYS A 64 -0.27 -23.49 -9.44
CA LYS A 64 0.19 -22.19 -9.96
C LYS A 64 -0.69 -21.03 -9.52
N LYS A 65 -1.19 -21.09 -8.28
CA LYS A 65 -2.07 -20.07 -7.71
C LYS A 65 -1.34 -19.26 -6.66
N GLU A 66 -1.77 -18.02 -6.54
CA GLU A 66 -1.60 -17.25 -5.32
C GLU A 66 -2.69 -17.65 -4.32
N CYS A 67 -2.30 -17.83 -3.05
CA CYS A 67 -3.18 -18.38 -2.03
C CYS A 67 -3.51 -17.39 -0.90
N ALA A 68 -2.70 -16.34 -0.70
CA ALA A 68 -2.96 -15.35 0.35
C ALA A 68 -2.26 -14.01 0.06
N PHE A 69 -2.94 -12.92 0.47
CA PHE A 69 -2.45 -11.56 0.42
C PHE A 69 -2.44 -10.95 1.82
N TRP A 70 -1.30 -10.43 2.23
CA TRP A 70 -1.22 -9.52 3.37
C TRP A 70 -0.85 -8.15 2.82
N VAL A 71 -1.84 -7.26 2.79
CA VAL A 71 -1.71 -5.89 2.29
C VAL A 71 -1.73 -4.96 3.48
N GLU A 72 -0.63 -4.26 3.70
CA GLU A 72 -0.63 -3.07 4.54
C GLU A 72 -0.53 -1.87 3.59
N THR A 73 -1.57 -1.02 3.60
CA THR A 73 -1.70 0.01 2.58
C THR A 73 -0.53 0.99 2.68
N PHE A 74 0.22 1.09 1.58
CA PHE A 74 1.33 2.02 1.39
C PHE A 74 2.55 1.76 2.28
N THR A 75 2.73 0.56 2.81
CA THR A 75 3.94 0.21 3.56
C THR A 75 4.58 -1.00 2.87
N PRO A 76 5.63 -0.76 2.06
CA PRO A 76 6.30 -1.83 1.36
C PRO A 76 6.80 -2.89 2.34
N PRO A 77 6.47 -4.17 2.12
CA PRO A 77 7.07 -5.23 2.91
C PRO A 77 8.55 -5.38 2.55
N SER A 78 9.36 -5.67 3.55
CA SER A 78 10.72 -6.17 3.37
C SER A 78 10.73 -7.58 2.81
N GLU A 79 11.93 -8.15 2.66
CA GLU A 79 12.09 -9.58 2.42
C GLU A 79 11.36 -10.38 3.53
N PRO A 80 10.46 -11.32 3.17
CA PRO A 80 9.78 -12.16 4.15
C PRO A 80 10.75 -13.16 4.79
N ILE A 81 10.40 -13.65 5.97
CA ILE A 81 11.08 -14.77 6.62
C ILE A 81 10.02 -15.75 7.06
N PHE A 82 10.05 -16.97 6.53
CA PHE A 82 9.22 -18.06 7.04
C PHE A 82 9.88 -18.67 8.28
N VAL A 83 9.13 -18.71 9.39
CA VAL A 83 9.51 -19.35 10.65
C VAL A 83 8.58 -20.54 10.85
N PRO A 84 9.09 -21.78 10.74
CA PRO A 84 8.30 -22.98 11.00
C PRO A 84 7.76 -22.98 12.44
N LYS A 85 6.63 -23.65 12.67
CA LYS A 85 6.12 -23.87 14.03
C LYS A 85 7.20 -24.50 14.92
N PRO A 86 7.17 -24.27 16.25
CA PRO A 86 8.04 -24.96 17.18
C PRO A 86 8.00 -26.48 16.98
N HIS A 87 9.16 -27.13 17.08
CA HIS A 87 9.35 -28.58 16.92
C HIS A 87 9.10 -29.14 15.51
N ALA A 88 8.79 -28.33 14.50
CA ALA A 88 8.92 -28.78 13.11
C ALA A 88 10.38 -29.14 12.82
N ASN A 89 10.59 -30.23 12.08
CA ASN A 89 11.90 -30.81 11.78
C ASN A 89 12.07 -31.15 10.28
N GLY A 90 11.05 -30.88 9.46
CA GLY A 90 11.08 -31.19 8.02
C GLY A 90 10.92 -32.66 7.68
N ASP A 91 10.38 -33.46 8.61
CA ASP A 91 9.99 -34.84 8.34
C ASP A 91 8.66 -34.94 7.58
N ASN A 92 8.30 -36.15 7.17
CA ASN A 92 7.08 -36.39 6.38
C ASN A 92 5.78 -36.12 7.16
N ASN A 93 5.84 -35.94 8.47
CA ASN A 93 4.68 -35.58 9.30
C ASN A 93 4.56 -34.06 9.47
N SER A 94 5.57 -33.30 9.06
CA SER A 94 5.57 -31.84 9.11
C SER A 94 4.74 -31.27 7.97
N ILE A 95 3.80 -30.38 8.31
CA ILE A 95 3.03 -29.61 7.32
C ILE A 95 3.93 -28.45 6.84
N GLU A 96 4.19 -28.39 5.53
CA GLU A 96 5.19 -27.49 4.92
C GLU A 96 4.96 -26.00 5.27
N ASP A 97 3.71 -25.54 5.30
CA ASP A 97 3.33 -24.14 5.51
C ASP A 97 2.87 -23.83 6.94
N ASP A 98 3.10 -24.75 7.88
CA ASP A 98 2.70 -24.59 9.29
C ASP A 98 3.78 -23.81 10.06
N GLY A 99 3.54 -22.50 10.15
CA GLY A 99 4.46 -21.54 10.75
C GLY A 99 3.92 -20.11 10.64
N VAL A 100 4.83 -19.15 10.80
CA VAL A 100 4.53 -17.72 10.66
C VAL A 100 5.44 -17.10 9.60
N VAL A 101 4.96 -16.06 8.95
CA VAL A 101 5.76 -15.21 8.06
C VAL A 101 6.03 -13.90 8.79
N LEU A 102 7.30 -13.56 8.93
CA LEU A 102 7.74 -12.29 9.47
C LEU A 102 8.20 -11.40 8.33
N SER A 103 7.79 -10.14 8.35
CA SER A 103 8.29 -9.10 7.47
C SER A 103 8.33 -7.82 8.27
N VAL A 104 9.33 -7.00 8.02
CA VAL A 104 9.31 -5.61 8.49
C VAL A 104 8.58 -4.80 7.42
N SER A 105 7.71 -3.90 7.87
CA SER A 105 6.98 -2.98 7.04
C SER A 105 7.65 -1.63 7.21
N GLU A 106 8.31 -1.10 6.18
CA GLU A 106 8.89 0.24 6.28
C GLU A 106 7.74 1.24 6.18
N MET A 107 7.44 1.87 7.31
CA MET A 107 6.54 3.01 7.31
C MET A 107 7.24 4.14 6.55
N VAL A 108 6.89 4.32 5.29
CA VAL A 108 7.37 5.47 4.51
C VAL A 108 6.95 6.73 5.25
N VAL A 109 7.95 7.39 5.85
CA VAL A 109 7.84 8.68 6.52
C VAL A 109 7.65 9.69 5.40
N ASP A 110 6.51 10.40 5.45
CA ASP A 110 6.03 11.39 4.48
C ASP A 110 5.37 10.87 3.20
N LYS A 111 4.22 10.19 3.38
CA LYS A 111 3.24 10.01 2.29
C LYS A 111 2.59 11.35 1.96
N THR A 112 2.63 11.76 0.70
CA THR A 112 1.91 12.96 0.26
C THR A 112 0.40 12.76 0.42
N HIS A 113 -0.38 13.84 0.41
CA HIS A 113 -1.83 13.73 0.39
C HIS A 113 -2.36 12.98 -0.85
N TYR A 114 -1.64 13.06 -1.96
CA TYR A 114 -1.94 12.31 -3.18
C TYR A 114 -1.70 10.82 -2.99
N ASP A 115 -0.57 10.45 -2.37
CA ASP A 115 -0.24 9.06 -2.04
C ASP A 115 -1.27 8.45 -1.08
N VAL A 116 -1.69 9.20 -0.05
CA VAL A 116 -2.71 8.75 0.91
C VAL A 116 -4.02 8.38 0.21
N LEU A 117 -4.41 9.12 -0.82
CA LEU A 117 -5.60 8.82 -1.61
C LEU A 117 -5.34 7.84 -2.76
N GLY A 118 -4.08 7.57 -3.11
CA GLY A 118 -3.67 6.70 -4.21
C GLY A 118 -4.01 7.28 -5.58
N ILE A 119 -3.78 8.59 -5.77
CA ILE A 119 -4.09 9.35 -6.99
C ILE A 119 -2.89 10.17 -7.46
N ASP A 120 -2.89 10.59 -8.72
CA ASP A 120 -1.87 11.45 -9.31
C ASP A 120 -2.01 12.92 -8.86
N GLU A 121 -0.92 13.68 -8.86
CA GLU A 121 -0.89 15.11 -8.52
C GLU A 121 -1.76 15.96 -9.45
N ASN A 122 -2.04 15.51 -10.68
CA ASN A 122 -2.93 16.16 -11.65
C ASN A 122 -4.40 15.74 -11.50
N ALA A 123 -4.75 14.97 -10.46
CA ALA A 123 -6.12 14.49 -10.25
C ALA A 123 -7.15 15.63 -10.19
N THR A 124 -8.27 15.42 -10.89
CA THR A 124 -9.42 16.33 -10.83
C THR A 124 -10.08 16.28 -9.46
N GLN A 125 -10.82 17.33 -9.10
CA GLN A 125 -11.54 17.38 -7.83
C GLN A 125 -12.54 16.22 -7.68
N GLU A 126 -13.18 15.80 -8.77
CA GLU A 126 -14.07 14.64 -8.80
C GLU A 126 -13.33 13.34 -8.47
N LEU A 127 -12.14 13.15 -9.05
CA LEU A 127 -11.31 11.98 -8.79
C LEU A 127 -10.83 11.95 -7.32
N ILE A 128 -10.45 13.10 -6.76
CA ILE A 128 -10.08 13.24 -5.34
C ILE A 128 -11.24 12.83 -4.42
N ILE A 129 -12.46 13.30 -4.70
CA ILE A 129 -13.64 12.95 -3.90
C ILE A 129 -13.98 11.46 -4.04
N SER A 130 -13.86 10.91 -5.24
CA SER A 130 -14.08 9.49 -5.49
C SER A 130 -13.08 8.62 -4.71
N ALA A 131 -11.79 8.94 -4.81
CA ALA A 131 -10.71 8.23 -4.12
C ALA A 131 -10.86 8.31 -2.59
N PHE A 132 -11.22 9.49 -2.06
CA PHE A 132 -11.54 9.64 -0.63
C PHE A 132 -12.65 8.70 -0.18
N ARG A 133 -13.75 8.59 -0.93
CA ARG A 133 -14.88 7.71 -0.60
C ARG A 133 -14.45 6.24 -0.60
N GLN A 134 -13.63 5.84 -1.58
CA GLN A 134 -13.10 4.49 -1.65
C GLN A 134 -12.18 4.19 -0.44
N LYS A 135 -11.20 5.05 -0.19
CA LYS A 135 -10.23 4.89 0.91
C LYS A 135 -10.89 4.90 2.28
N SER A 136 -11.89 5.75 2.48
CA SER A 136 -12.66 5.81 3.73
C SER A 136 -13.45 4.52 3.99
N LYS A 137 -13.96 3.87 2.94
CA LYS A 137 -14.64 2.57 3.08
C LYS A 137 -13.66 1.45 3.40
N GLU A 138 -12.49 1.46 2.75
CA GLU A 138 -11.41 0.49 2.98
C GLU A 138 -10.86 0.58 4.40
N HIS A 139 -10.68 1.80 4.92
CA HIS A 139 -10.06 2.05 6.23
C HIS A 139 -11.05 2.40 7.35
N HIS A 140 -12.34 2.08 7.17
CA HIS A 140 -13.32 2.30 8.22
C HIS A 140 -12.97 1.45 9.47
N PRO A 141 -13.14 1.95 10.71
CA PRO A 141 -12.87 1.19 11.93
C PRO A 141 -13.59 -0.16 11.97
N ASP A 142 -14.84 -0.22 11.51
CA ASP A 142 -15.64 -1.46 11.40
C ASP A 142 -15.03 -2.51 10.44
N ARG A 143 -14.07 -2.13 9.59
CA ARG A 143 -13.35 -3.02 8.67
C ARG A 143 -11.90 -3.25 9.06
N GLY A 144 -11.52 -2.90 10.29
CA GLY A 144 -10.15 -3.08 10.80
C GLY A 144 -9.18 -1.96 10.44
N GLY A 145 -9.68 -0.79 10.00
CA GLY A 145 -8.84 0.38 9.78
C GLY A 145 -8.42 1.08 11.08
N THR A 146 -7.27 1.76 11.05
CA THR A 146 -6.74 2.50 12.21
C THR A 146 -7.24 3.95 12.22
N HIS A 147 -7.37 4.52 13.42
CA HIS A 147 -7.76 5.92 13.58
C HIS A 147 -6.78 6.88 12.88
N GLU A 148 -5.49 6.59 12.97
CA GLU A 148 -4.43 7.37 12.32
C GLU A 148 -4.57 7.39 10.79
N MET A 149 -4.89 6.25 10.18
CA MET A 149 -5.07 6.19 8.72
C MET A 149 -6.30 6.98 8.29
N MET A 150 -7.40 6.90 9.05
CA MET A 150 -8.59 7.71 8.79
C MET A 150 -8.33 9.20 8.92
N GLN A 151 -7.52 9.62 9.91
CA GLN A 151 -7.10 11.03 10.03
C GLN A 151 -6.31 11.48 8.79
N LYS A 152 -5.36 10.67 8.30
CA LYS A 152 -4.60 10.98 7.09
C LYS A 152 -5.48 11.10 5.86
N ILE A 153 -6.43 10.19 5.66
CA ILE A 153 -7.40 10.21 4.54
C ILE A 153 -8.25 11.48 4.58
N ASN A 154 -8.71 11.88 5.77
CA ASN A 154 -9.49 13.10 5.96
C ASN A 154 -8.66 14.36 5.67
N ALA A 155 -7.43 14.44 6.20
CA ALA A 155 -6.51 15.55 5.98
C ALA A 155 -6.17 15.70 4.48
N ALA A 156 -5.91 14.58 3.80
CA ALA A 156 -5.65 14.58 2.36
C ALA A 156 -6.84 15.15 1.56
N LYS A 157 -8.05 14.69 1.86
CA LYS A 157 -9.25 15.24 1.20
C LYS A 157 -9.45 16.71 1.51
N GLU A 158 -9.22 17.16 2.75
CA GLU A 158 -9.36 18.56 3.13
C GLU A 158 -8.40 19.46 2.34
N VAL A 159 -7.12 19.10 2.27
CA VAL A 159 -6.10 19.89 1.57
C VAL A 159 -6.31 19.86 0.06
N LEU A 160 -6.58 18.68 -0.53
CA LEU A 160 -6.64 18.52 -1.98
C LEU A 160 -7.94 19.03 -2.62
N THR A 161 -9.04 19.12 -1.86
CA THR A 161 -10.31 19.65 -2.39
C THR A 161 -10.45 21.16 -2.29
N ASP A 162 -9.64 21.83 -1.47
CA ASP A 162 -9.57 23.30 -1.39
C ASP A 162 -8.48 23.81 -2.35
N PRO A 163 -8.82 24.54 -3.42
CA PRO A 163 -7.84 25.01 -4.40
C PRO A 163 -6.70 25.83 -3.81
N LYS A 164 -6.95 26.60 -2.74
CA LYS A 164 -5.92 27.41 -2.08
C LYS A 164 -4.99 26.54 -1.25
N LYS A 165 -5.53 25.62 -0.46
CA LYS A 165 -4.72 24.70 0.36
C LYS A 165 -3.89 23.77 -0.52
N ARG A 166 -4.49 23.23 -1.59
CA ARG A 166 -3.79 22.42 -2.60
C ARG A 166 -2.64 23.19 -3.23
N ALA A 167 -2.86 24.42 -3.68
CA ALA A 167 -1.79 25.23 -4.28
C ALA A 167 -0.63 25.53 -3.31
N ILE A 168 -0.92 25.74 -2.02
CA ILE A 168 0.11 25.91 -0.98
C ILE A 168 0.87 24.61 -0.76
N TYR A 169 0.14 23.51 -0.64
CA TYR A 169 0.70 22.17 -0.45
C TYR A 169 1.58 21.75 -1.63
N ASP A 170 1.13 21.93 -2.87
CA ASP A 170 1.89 21.61 -4.07
C ASP A 170 3.17 22.45 -4.19
N ARG A 171 3.18 23.66 -3.63
CA ARG A 171 4.34 24.56 -3.67
C ARG A 171 5.37 24.27 -2.58
N TYR A 172 4.94 23.82 -1.39
CA TYR A 172 5.81 23.77 -0.21
C TYR A 172 5.80 22.44 0.55
N GLY A 173 5.00 21.46 0.13
CA GLY A 173 4.83 20.18 0.82
C GLY A 173 4.10 20.28 2.16
N SER A 174 4.19 19.21 2.96
CA SER A 174 3.63 19.12 4.32
C SER A 174 4.29 20.04 5.34
N GLU A 175 5.53 20.48 5.08
CA GLU A 175 6.28 21.43 5.92
C GLU A 175 6.14 22.89 5.46
N GLY A 176 5.01 23.22 4.82
CA GLY A 176 4.72 24.54 4.27
C GLY A 176 5.21 25.70 5.15
N PRO A 177 5.64 26.83 4.55
CA PRO A 177 6.53 27.81 5.19
C PRO A 177 5.99 28.15 6.56
N SER A 178 6.75 27.79 7.59
CA SER A 178 6.46 28.14 8.98
C SER A 178 6.62 29.66 9.09
N SER A 179 5.59 30.39 8.74
CA SER A 179 5.57 31.85 8.80
C SER A 179 4.16 32.25 9.15
N GLY A 180 4.02 32.85 10.34
CA GLY A 180 2.76 33.28 10.91
C GLY A 180 1.93 34.14 9.97
N MET A 181 0.64 34.27 10.35
CA MET A 181 -0.49 34.91 9.65
C MET A 181 -1.19 33.93 8.69
N ALA A 182 -2.37 33.38 8.99
CA ALA A 182 -3.55 34.13 9.42
C ALA A 182 -4.42 33.32 10.41
N HIS A 183 -4.45 33.77 11.66
CA HIS A 183 -5.64 33.64 12.48
C HIS A 183 -6.74 34.51 11.85
N GLY A 184 -7.78 33.87 11.33
CA GLY A 184 -8.88 34.57 10.64
C GLY A 184 -10.16 33.74 10.56
N HIS A 185 -10.85 33.60 11.71
CA HIS A 185 -12.31 33.43 11.93
C HIS A 185 -13.04 32.29 11.18
N SER A 186 -13.74 31.36 11.84
CA SER A 186 -14.95 31.65 12.63
C SER A 186 -15.31 30.52 13.61
N THR A 187 -15.16 30.75 14.92
CA THR A 187 -15.93 30.03 15.94
C THR A 187 -16.94 30.99 16.55
N GLY A 188 -18.15 31.00 15.99
CA GLY A 188 -19.32 31.58 16.65
C GLY A 188 -19.80 30.63 17.74
N PHE A 189 -19.45 30.93 18.98
CA PHE A 189 -20.14 30.40 20.17
C PHE A 189 -21.12 31.48 20.65
N PRO A 190 -22.43 31.21 20.75
CA PRO A 190 -23.37 32.15 21.34
C PRO A 190 -23.18 32.13 22.87
N GLY A 191 -23.06 33.31 23.45
CA GLY A 191 -22.81 33.53 24.86
C GLY A 191 -23.96 33.06 25.76
N PHE A 192 -23.60 32.49 26.90
CA PHE A 192 -24.50 32.26 28.02
C PHE A 192 -24.44 33.50 28.93
N SER A 193 -25.54 34.25 29.02
CA SER A 193 -25.71 35.35 29.96
C SER A 193 -26.28 34.80 31.27
N SER A 194 -25.55 34.98 32.37
CA SER A 194 -26.03 34.76 33.73
C SER A 194 -26.95 35.90 34.18
N GLY A 195 -28.16 35.54 34.61
CA GLY A 195 -29.09 36.36 35.40
C GLY A 195 -29.72 35.49 36.46
#